data_AF-A0A077ZIP9-F1
#
_entry.id   AF-A0A077ZIP9-F1
#
_cell.length_a   1.000
_cell.length_b   1.000
_cell.length_c   1.000
_cell.angle_alpha   90.00
_cell.angle_beta   90.00
_cell.angle_gamma   90.00
#
_symmetry.space_group_name_H-M   'P 1'
#
loop_
_entity.id
_entity.type
_entity.pdbx_description
1 polymer ?
#
loop_
_entity_poly.entity_id
_entity_poly.type
_entity_poly.pdbx_seq_one_letter_code
_entity_poly.pdbx_strand_id
1 'polypeptide(L)'
;MKLALSKEFFKPVVDAFSGSGTVINEDVLETVRNAVAEKICVVVLASVEFMKHVGRKKLFVADCIAALKKLKEEPIFGHQFEEGHGFHFVDESNCFVANDTSIVDLKSLISPE
;
A
#
# COMPACT_ATOMS: atom_id res chain seq x y z
N MET A 1 -18.58 -7.51 -0.77
CA MET A 1 -17.73 -7.48 -1.98
C MET A 1 -16.43 -8.19 -1.63
N LYS A 2 -16.13 -9.36 -2.22
CA LYS A 2 -14.89 -10.10 -1.96
C LYS A 2 -13.91 -9.76 -3.09
N LEU A 3 -12.77 -9.15 -2.76
CA LEU A 3 -11.69 -8.97 -3.74
C LEU A 3 -11.06 -10.35 -4.00
N ALA A 4 -10.99 -10.75 -5.27
CA ALA A 4 -10.21 -11.91 -5.67
C ALA A 4 -8.74 -11.50 -5.80
N LEU A 5 -8.04 -11.52 -4.66
CA LEU A 5 -6.60 -11.20 -4.60
C LEU A 5 -5.78 -12.46 -4.88
N SER A 6 -4.71 -12.33 -5.67
CA SER A 6 -3.82 -13.45 -5.98
C SER A 6 -3.09 -13.95 -4.72
N LYS A 7 -2.57 -15.18 -4.74
CA LYS A 7 -1.73 -15.68 -3.63
C LYS A 7 -0.50 -14.81 -3.42
N GLU A 8 0.08 -14.28 -4.50
CA GLU A 8 1.22 -13.35 -4.45
C GLU A 8 0.91 -12.06 -3.69
N PHE A 9 -0.33 -11.56 -3.75
CA PHE A 9 -0.75 -10.40 -2.96
C PHE A 9 -0.53 -10.62 -1.45
N PHE A 10 -0.73 -11.85 -0.98
CA PHE A 10 -0.59 -12.21 0.42
C PHE A 10 0.80 -12.70 0.80
N LYS A 11 1.74 -12.76 -0.15
CA LYS A 11 3.11 -13.20 0.10
C LYS A 11 3.77 -12.43 1.26
N PRO A 12 3.69 -11.08 1.34
CA PRO A 12 4.27 -10.35 2.47
C PRO A 12 3.69 -10.72 3.84
N VAL A 13 2.40 -11.10 3.89
CA VAL A 13 1.74 -11.57 5.11
C VAL A 13 2.34 -12.92 5.53
N VAL A 14 2.50 -13.84 4.57
CA VAL A 14 3.13 -15.15 4.81
C VAL A 14 4.59 -15.00 5.23
N ASP A 15 5.33 -14.12 4.57
CA ASP A 15 6.75 -13.87 4.85
C ASP A 15 6.93 -13.23 6.24
N ALA A 16 6.05 -12.29 6.63
CA ALA A 16 6.07 -11.68 7.97
C ALA A 16 5.84 -12.72 9.07
N PHE A 17 4.92 -13.65 8.86
CA PHE A 17 4.69 -14.75 9.80
C PHE A 17 5.85 -15.75 9.82
N SER A 18 6.41 -16.10 8.66
CA SER A 18 7.56 -16.99 8.56
C SER A 18 8.79 -16.41 9.25
N GLY A 19 9.00 -15.09 9.15
CA GLY A 19 10.06 -14.36 9.85
C GLY A 19 9.93 -14.39 11.38
N SER A 20 8.73 -14.66 11.91
CA SER A 20 8.50 -14.79 13.36
C SER A 20 8.83 -16.19 13.91
N GLY A 21 9.12 -17.17 13.06
CA GLY A 21 9.35 -18.57 13.45
C GLY A 21 8.08 -19.34 13.83
N THR A 22 6.90 -18.75 13.62
CA THR A 22 5.61 -19.37 13.95
C THR A 22 5.12 -20.25 12.82
N VAL A 23 4.80 -21.52 13.11
CA VAL A 23 4.07 -22.39 12.18
C VAL A 23 2.59 -22.05 12.25
N ILE A 24 2.02 -21.56 11.15
CA ILE A 24 0.63 -21.14 11.07
C ILE A 24 -0.18 -22.17 10.29
N ASN A 25 -1.31 -22.58 10.85
CA ASN A 25 -2.27 -23.43 10.16
C ASN A 25 -2.87 -22.67 8.97
N GLU A 26 -3.03 -23.32 7.82
CA GLU A 26 -3.63 -22.74 6.61
C GLU A 26 -5.01 -22.13 6.86
N ASP A 27 -5.82 -22.67 7.78
CA ASP A 27 -7.12 -22.10 8.16
C ASP A 27 -7.00 -20.70 8.80
N VAL A 28 -5.96 -20.51 9.63
CA VAL A 28 -5.64 -19.21 10.24
C VAL A 28 -5.14 -18.26 9.16
N LEU A 29 -4.28 -18.74 8.28
CA LEU A 29 -3.76 -17.94 7.17
C LEU A 29 -4.90 -17.46 6.26
N GLU A 30 -5.83 -18.34 5.90
CA GLU A 30 -7.00 -18.00 5.10
C GLU A 30 -7.93 -17.00 5.82
N THR A 31 -8.10 -17.14 7.14
CA THR A 31 -8.84 -16.16 7.94
C THR A 31 -8.18 -14.78 7.88
N VAL A 32 -6.85 -14.71 8.02
CA VAL A 32 -6.09 -13.46 7.91
C VAL A 32 -6.19 -12.88 6.50
N ARG A 33 -6.04 -13.69 5.45
CA ARG A 33 -6.17 -13.25 4.05
C ARG A 33 -7.54 -12.61 3.79
N ASN A 34 -8.61 -13.25 4.26
CA ASN A 34 -9.97 -12.71 4.13
C ASN A 34 -10.14 -11.39 4.90
N ALA A 35 -9.66 -11.31 6.14
CA ALA A 35 -9.72 -10.08 6.93
C ALA A 35 -8.93 -8.92 6.31
N VAL A 36 -7.74 -9.20 5.76
CA VAL A 36 -6.91 -8.21 5.05
C VAL A 36 -7.62 -7.74 3.78
N ALA A 37 -8.17 -8.66 2.98
CA ALA A 37 -8.92 -8.32 1.78
C ALA A 37 -10.14 -7.43 2.08
N GLU A 38 -10.88 -7.74 3.15
CA GLU A 38 -12.01 -6.93 3.61
C GLU A 38 -11.58 -5.52 4.04
N LYS A 39 -10.50 -5.40 4.82
CA LYS A 39 -9.97 -4.08 5.21
C LYS A 39 -9.54 -3.26 4.00
N ILE A 40 -8.89 -3.87 3.02
CA ILE A 40 -8.50 -3.20 1.77
C ILE A 40 -9.75 -2.72 1.01
N CYS A 41 -10.80 -3.55 0.90
CA CYS A 41 -12.07 -3.13 0.31
C CYS A 41 -12.61 -1.86 0.98
N VAL A 42 -12.63 -1.83 2.31
CA VAL A 42 -13.17 -0.69 3.08
C VAL A 42 -12.38 0.58 2.80
N VAL A 43 -11.04 0.50 2.81
CA VAL A 43 -10.18 1.65 2.48
C VAL A 43 -10.43 2.10 1.04
N VAL A 44 -10.42 1.20 0.07
CA VAL A 44 -10.64 1.54 -1.36
C VAL A 44 -12.00 2.20 -1.58
N LEU A 45 -13.07 1.68 -0.97
CA LEU A 45 -14.41 2.27 -1.09
C LEU A 45 -14.43 3.69 -0.52
N ALA A 46 -13.86 3.90 0.67
CA ALA A 46 -13.74 5.23 1.25
C ALA A 46 -12.88 6.17 0.39
N SER A 47 -11.79 5.70 -0.21
CA SER A 47 -10.97 6.50 -1.14
C SER A 47 -11.75 6.90 -2.39
N VAL A 48 -12.57 5.99 -2.93
CA VAL A 48 -13.44 6.27 -4.08
C VAL A 48 -14.50 7.33 -3.74
N GLU A 49 -15.01 7.36 -2.50
CA GLU A 49 -15.91 8.44 -2.05
C GLU A 49 -15.23 9.82 -2.14
N PHE A 50 -13.98 9.93 -1.67
CA PHE A 50 -13.21 11.18 -1.78
C PHE A 50 -12.94 11.56 -3.23
N MET A 51 -12.51 10.61 -4.07
CA MET A 51 -12.28 10.82 -5.50
C MET A 51 -13.54 11.35 -6.20
N LYS A 52 -14.70 10.73 -5.92
CA LYS A 52 -16.00 11.14 -6.48
C LYS A 52 -16.47 12.50 -5.98
N HIS A 53 -16.23 12.82 -4.70
CA HIS A 53 -16.61 14.11 -4.12
C HIS A 53 -15.91 15.29 -4.81
N VAL A 54 -14.67 15.09 -5.29
CA VAL A 54 -13.90 16.10 -6.04
C VAL A 54 -14.21 16.07 -7.55
N GLY A 55 -15.07 15.16 -8.02
CA GLY A 55 -15.43 15.04 -9.44
C GLY A 55 -14.35 14.44 -10.33
N ARG A 56 -13.35 13.75 -9.73
CA ARG A 56 -12.27 13.09 -10.48
C ARG A 56 -12.66 11.66 -10.89
N LYS A 57 -12.02 11.18 -11.96
CA LYS A 57 -12.12 9.78 -12.42
C LYS A 57 -10.88 8.94 -12.10
N LYS A 58 -9.79 9.58 -11.68
CA LYS A 58 -8.52 8.94 -11.31
C LYS A 58 -8.35 9.00 -9.80
N LEU A 59 -8.11 7.84 -9.19
CA LEU A 59 -7.80 7.70 -7.77
C LEU A 59 -6.35 8.14 -7.53
N PHE A 60 -6.14 9.05 -6.57
CA PHE A 60 -4.81 9.50 -6.17
C PHE A 60 -4.47 9.00 -4.77
N VAL A 61 -3.18 8.95 -4.44
CA VAL A 61 -2.70 8.59 -3.10
C VAL A 61 -3.33 9.48 -2.02
N ALA A 62 -3.54 10.77 -2.32
CA ALA A 62 -4.21 11.71 -1.42
C ALA A 62 -5.64 11.25 -1.03
N ASP A 63 -6.36 10.56 -1.93
CA ASP A 63 -7.68 9.99 -1.61
C ASP A 63 -7.57 8.85 -0.62
N CYS A 64 -6.56 7.99 -0.78
CA CYS A 64 -6.27 6.90 0.15
C CYS A 64 -5.85 7.42 1.52
N ILE A 65 -5.00 8.46 1.57
CA ILE A 65 -4.61 9.09 2.84
C ILE A 65 -5.83 9.72 3.53
N ALA A 66 -6.72 10.39 2.78
CA ALA A 66 -7.96 10.93 3.33
C ALA A 66 -8.90 9.82 3.85
N ALA A 67 -8.98 8.69 3.15
CA ALA A 67 -9.72 7.51 3.57
C ALA A 67 -9.19 6.91 4.87
N LEU A 68 -7.87 6.71 4.99
CA LEU A 68 -7.24 6.23 6.23
C LEU A 68 -7.56 7.15 7.41
N LYS A 69 -7.44 8.47 7.20
CA LYS A 69 -7.81 9.47 8.22
C LYS A 69 -9.29 9.40 8.61
N LYS A 70 -10.20 9.23 7.63
CA LYS A 70 -11.65 9.08 7.88
C LYS A 70 -11.95 7.80 8.69
N LEU A 71 -11.24 6.72 8.39
CA LEU A 71 -11.38 5.41 9.05
C LEU A 71 -10.66 5.34 10.41
N LYS A 72 -9.94 6.39 10.81
CA LYS A 72 -9.10 6.45 12.02
C LYS A 72 -7.98 5.39 12.02
N GLU A 73 -7.55 4.98 10.84
CA GLU A 73 -6.38 4.13 10.65
C GLU A 73 -5.11 4.98 10.71
N GLU A 74 -3.98 4.35 11.07
CA GLU A 74 -2.69 5.03 11.12
C GLU A 74 -2.31 5.59 9.74
N PRO A 75 -1.86 6.85 9.65
CA PRO A 75 -1.47 7.43 8.37
C PRO A 75 -0.21 6.76 7.81
N ILE A 76 -0.21 6.51 6.51
CA ILE A 76 0.96 6.04 5.77
C ILE A 76 1.68 7.25 5.18
N PHE A 77 2.86 7.58 5.70
CA PHE A 77 3.69 8.70 5.24
C PHE A 77 4.63 8.30 4.10
N GLY A 78 5.28 9.28 3.46
CA GLY A 78 6.31 9.03 2.44
C GLY A 78 5.80 8.79 1.02
N HIS A 79 4.49 8.83 0.78
CA HIS A 79 3.87 8.57 -0.52
C HIS A 79 3.35 9.84 -1.21
N GLN A 80 3.69 11.01 -0.66
CA GLN A 80 3.21 12.32 -1.13
C GLN A 80 4.19 13.00 -2.11
N PHE A 81 5.34 12.39 -2.37
CA PHE A 81 6.40 12.98 -3.19
C PHE A 81 6.20 12.65 -4.67
N GLU A 82 6.52 13.61 -5.54
CA GLU A 82 6.53 13.46 -6.99
C GLU A 82 7.60 12.45 -7.48
N GLU A 83 7.51 12.09 -8.76
CA GLU A 83 8.26 11.04 -9.46
C GLU A 83 9.69 10.80 -8.95
N GLY A 84 9.99 9.55 -8.57
CA GLY A 84 11.32 9.12 -8.10
C GLY A 84 11.32 8.54 -6.68
N HIS A 85 10.44 9.00 -5.81
CA HIS A 85 10.29 8.48 -4.44
C HIS A 85 8.97 7.72 -4.30
N GLY A 86 9.02 6.39 -4.26
CA GLY A 86 7.82 5.57 -4.18
C GLY A 86 8.12 4.12 -4.51
N PHE A 87 7.17 3.47 -5.17
CA PHE A 87 7.32 2.12 -5.68
C PHE A 87 7.16 2.12 -7.21
N HIS A 88 7.98 1.35 -7.91
CA HIS A 88 7.75 1.01 -9.32
C HIS A 88 7.28 -0.44 -9.43
N PHE A 89 6.48 -0.71 -10.44
CA PHE A 89 6.05 -2.07 -10.75
C PHE A 89 7.14 -2.79 -11.54
N VAL A 90 7.53 -3.98 -11.09
CA VAL A 90 8.51 -4.84 -11.75
C VAL A 90 7.75 -6.01 -12.38
N ASP A 91 7.64 -5.99 -13.70
CA ASP A 91 6.88 -6.96 -14.48
C ASP A 91 7.33 -8.40 -14.21
N GLU A 92 8.64 -8.63 -14.04
CA GLU A 92 9.22 -9.96 -13.81
C GLU A 92 8.77 -10.60 -12.50
N SER A 93 8.53 -9.76 -11.48
CA SER A 93 8.08 -10.21 -10.15
C SER A 93 6.59 -10.01 -9.91
N ASN A 94 5.89 -9.33 -10.83
CA ASN A 94 4.50 -8.92 -10.68
C ASN A 94 4.24 -8.19 -9.34
N CYS A 95 5.22 -7.42 -8.88
CA CYS A 95 5.24 -6.75 -7.59
C CYS A 95 5.65 -5.28 -7.72
N PHE A 96 5.17 -4.46 -6.79
CA PHE A 96 5.68 -3.11 -6.59
C PHE A 96 6.91 -3.18 -5.68
N VAL A 97 8.05 -2.71 -6.16
CA VAL A 97 9.28 -2.60 -5.36
C VAL A 97 9.56 -1.13 -5.06
N ALA A 98 10.08 -0.85 -3.86
CA ALA A 98 10.49 0.51 -3.54
C ALA A 98 11.53 0.95 -4.57
N ASN A 99 11.39 2.17 -5.09
CA ASN A 99 12.48 2.80 -5.82
C ASN A 99 13.67 2.85 -4.87
N ASP A 100 14.86 2.53 -5.39
CA ASP A 100 16.09 2.66 -4.62
C ASP A 100 16.09 4.03 -3.94
N THR A 101 16.30 4.05 -2.63
CA THR A 101 16.54 5.28 -1.90
C THR A 101 17.79 5.89 -2.51
N SER A 102 17.59 6.84 -3.42
CA SER A 102 18.66 7.68 -3.93
C SER A 102 19.29 8.33 -2.71
N ILE A 103 20.54 7.97 -2.42
CA ILE A 103 21.33 8.69 -1.41
C ILE A 103 21.54 10.08 -1.99
N VAL A 104 20.77 11.05 -1.52
CA VAL A 104 20.89 12.45 -1.92
C VAL A 104 21.89 13.12 -1.00
N ASP A 105 22.84 13.87 -1.57
CA ASP A 105 23.65 14.80 -0.77
C ASP A 105 22.71 15.84 -0.15
N LEU A 106 22.65 15.91 1.18
CA LEU A 106 21.81 16.90 1.88
C LEU A 106 22.11 18.34 1.43
N LYS A 107 23.33 18.61 0.95
CA LYS A 107 23.67 19.92 0.39
C LYS A 107 22.88 20.26 -0.87
N SER A 108 22.58 19.28 -1.73
CA SER A 108 21.80 19.52 -2.95
C SER A 108 20.33 19.82 -2.66
N LEU A 109 19.81 19.41 -1.50
CA LEU A 109 18.47 19.78 -1.03
C LEU A 109 18.41 21.20 -0.48
N ILE A 110 19.49 21.67 0.14
CA ILE A 110 19.57 23.01 0.76
C ILE A 110 19.90 24.08 -0.28
N SER A 111 20.75 23.74 -1.26
CA SER A 111 21.20 24.61 -2.34
C SER A 111 21.18 23.85 -3.67
N PRO A 112 20.01 23.69 -4.32
CA PRO A 112 19.98 23.20 -5.69
C PRO A 112 20.71 24.21 -6.59
N GLU A 113 21.72 23.75 -7.34
CA GLU A 113 22.39 24.56 -8.38
C GLU A 113 21.43 24.96 -9.49
#